data_AF-A0A8J8AW38-F1
#
_entry.id   AF-A0A8J8AW38-F1
#
_cell.length_a   1.000
_cell.length_b   1.000
_cell.length_c   1.000
_cell.angle_alpha   90.00
_cell.angle_beta   90.00
_cell.angle_gamma   90.00
#
_symmetry.space_group_name_H-M   'P 1'
#
loop_
_entity.id
_entity.type
_entity.pdbx_description
1 polymer ?
#
loop_
_entity_poly.entity_id
_entity_poly.type
_entity_poly.pdbx_seq_one_letter_code
_entity_poly.pdbx_strand_id
1 'polypeptide(L)'
;MFSKSRINETGAKPGDADKPKSAETAVTKPSMDFTPSAPKGKVAASVLSADLTVVGNLRTTGDIQVEGTVEGDIRAHLLTVGETATIRGEIVADDIVVNGRVIGRVRGLKVRLTSTAKVEGDIIHKTIAIESGAHFEG
;
A
#
# COMPACT_ATOMS: atom_id res chain seq x y z
N MET A 1 42.82 -11.38 -41.72
CA MET A 1 43.94 -10.45 -41.44
C MET A 1 43.40 -9.02 -41.46
N PHE A 2 43.48 -8.35 -40.32
CA PHE A 2 43.37 -6.89 -40.09
C PHE A 2 41.98 -6.23 -40.09
N SER A 3 41.30 -6.39 -38.96
CA SER A 3 40.43 -5.39 -38.34
C SER A 3 41.08 -4.00 -38.39
N LYS A 4 40.33 -2.99 -38.86
CA LYS A 4 40.73 -1.58 -38.76
C LYS A 4 39.68 -0.80 -37.98
N SER A 5 39.86 -0.78 -36.66
CA SER A 5 39.34 0.25 -35.78
C SER A 5 40.10 1.56 -35.99
N ARG A 6 39.39 2.67 -35.95
CA ARG A 6 39.89 4.06 -35.95
C ARG A 6 38.72 4.89 -35.37
N ILE A 7 38.81 5.78 -34.39
CA ILE A 7 39.84 6.27 -33.46
C ILE A 7 39.03 7.12 -32.45
N ASN A 8 39.28 6.97 -31.15
CA ASN A 8 38.68 7.79 -30.09
C ASN A 8 39.65 8.94 -29.78
N GLU A 9 39.19 10.19 -29.88
CA GLU A 9 40.01 11.37 -29.60
C GLU A 9 40.15 11.59 -28.09
N THR A 10 41.41 11.50 -27.64
CA THR A 10 42.05 12.19 -26.50
C THR A 10 41.57 13.66 -26.38
N GLY A 11 41.28 14.27 -25.23
CA GLY A 11 41.86 14.14 -23.90
C GLY A 11 43.07 15.07 -23.71
N ALA A 12 42.88 16.32 -23.20
CA ALA A 12 43.89 17.09 -22.45
C ALA A 12 43.32 18.41 -21.83
N LYS A 13 43.45 18.54 -20.50
CA LYS A 13 43.49 19.80 -19.71
C LYS A 13 44.88 20.46 -19.87
N PRO A 14 45.15 21.73 -19.48
CA PRO A 14 45.54 22.07 -18.09
C PRO A 14 45.29 23.55 -17.65
N GLY A 15 45.12 23.82 -16.35
CA GLY A 15 46.10 24.56 -15.52
C GLY A 15 45.49 25.93 -15.14
N ASP A 16 45.57 26.46 -13.91
CA ASP A 16 46.74 26.77 -13.07
C ASP A 16 46.20 27.09 -11.64
N ALA A 17 46.67 26.46 -10.56
CA ALA A 17 47.82 26.83 -9.68
C ALA A 17 47.40 27.78 -8.51
N ASP A 18 47.97 27.80 -7.31
CA ASP A 18 49.07 27.10 -6.63
C ASP A 18 48.95 27.33 -5.08
N LYS A 19 49.35 26.32 -4.27
CA LYS A 19 50.02 26.25 -2.92
C LYS A 19 49.84 27.30 -1.78
N PRO A 20 50.44 27.08 -0.57
CA PRO A 20 50.67 25.85 0.25
C PRO A 20 50.41 26.07 1.78
N LYS A 21 50.60 25.00 2.59
CA LYS A 21 51.37 24.95 3.87
C LYS A 21 50.62 24.53 5.17
N SER A 22 50.88 23.28 5.55
CA SER A 22 51.28 22.74 6.88
C SER A 22 50.42 22.82 8.14
N ALA A 23 50.42 21.67 8.83
CA ALA A 23 50.50 21.44 10.29
C ALA A 23 49.20 21.38 11.13
N GLU A 24 49.03 20.20 11.76
CA GLU A 24 48.48 19.91 13.10
C GLU A 24 47.77 21.06 13.85
N THR A 25 46.52 20.84 14.32
CA THR A 25 46.14 20.29 15.65
C THR A 25 44.67 20.62 15.95
N ALA A 26 44.03 19.82 16.81
CA ALA A 26 42.91 20.17 17.71
C ALA A 26 41.44 20.09 17.20
N VAL A 27 40.84 18.91 17.48
CA VAL A 27 39.54 18.67 18.15
C VAL A 27 38.40 19.70 17.95
N THR A 28 37.31 19.33 17.24
CA THR A 28 35.93 19.62 17.71
C THR A 28 34.88 18.70 17.05
N LYS A 29 34.23 17.88 17.89
CA LYS A 29 32.89 17.25 17.85
C LYS A 29 32.23 16.98 16.46
N PRO A 30 31.85 15.73 16.14
CA PRO A 30 30.99 15.47 15.00
C PRO A 30 29.56 15.95 15.31
N SER A 31 29.16 17.05 14.67
CA SER A 31 27.75 17.41 14.53
C SER A 31 27.08 16.29 13.73
N MET A 32 26.31 15.45 14.42
CA MET A 32 25.41 14.51 13.76
C MET A 32 24.23 15.32 13.23
N ASP A 33 24.35 15.81 12.00
CA ASP A 33 23.20 16.30 11.24
C ASP A 33 22.37 15.09 10.79
N PHE A 34 21.54 14.56 11.70
CA PHE A 34 20.43 13.69 11.34
C PHE A 34 19.42 14.51 10.54
N THR A 35 19.61 14.54 9.23
CA THR A 35 18.53 14.88 8.30
C THR A 35 17.52 13.73 8.33
N PRO A 36 16.28 13.91 8.80
CA PRO A 36 15.28 12.86 8.74
C PRO A 36 14.99 12.59 7.27
N SER A 37 15.36 11.40 6.80
CA SER A 37 15.00 10.90 5.47
C SER A 37 13.47 10.92 5.37
N ALA A 38 12.95 11.80 4.50
CA ALA A 38 11.53 11.93 4.25
C ALA A 38 10.94 10.54 3.93
N PRO A 39 9.87 10.09 4.62
CA PRO A 39 9.33 8.78 4.37
C PRO A 39 8.82 8.73 2.93
N LYS A 40 9.36 7.79 2.14
CA LYS A 40 8.84 7.42 0.82
C LYS A 40 7.32 7.29 0.92
N GLY A 41 6.60 8.15 0.19
CA GLY A 41 5.16 8.27 0.25
C GLY A 41 4.50 6.91 0.12
N LYS A 42 3.96 6.41 1.24
CA LYS A 42 3.02 5.29 1.20
C LYS A 42 1.84 5.80 0.38
N VAL A 43 1.48 5.06 -0.67
CA VAL A 43 0.24 5.33 -1.43
C VAL A 43 -0.87 5.41 -0.39
N ALA A 44 -1.56 6.55 -0.33
CA ALA A 44 -2.59 6.77 0.66
C ALA A 44 -3.72 5.75 0.45
N ALA A 45 -4.18 5.13 1.54
CA ALA A 45 -5.35 4.26 1.48
C ALA A 45 -6.56 5.08 1.05
N SER A 46 -7.37 4.53 0.15
CA SER A 46 -8.62 5.15 -0.26
C SER A 46 -9.65 4.93 0.84
N VAL A 47 -10.20 6.00 1.42
CA VAL A 47 -11.20 5.90 2.49
C VAL A 47 -12.54 6.39 1.98
N LEU A 48 -13.57 5.54 2.09
CA LEU A 48 -14.96 5.89 1.86
C LEU A 48 -15.62 6.16 3.21
N SER A 49 -15.95 7.42 3.45
CA SER A 49 -16.59 7.90 4.68
C SER A 49 -17.98 7.29 4.90
N ALA A 50 -18.42 7.29 6.16
CA ALA A 50 -19.70 6.69 6.58
C ALA A 50 -20.96 7.36 6.00
N ASP A 51 -20.87 8.62 5.57
CA ASP A 51 -21.96 9.39 4.96
C ASP A 51 -22.15 9.11 3.46
N LEU A 52 -21.21 8.42 2.83
CA LEU A 52 -21.25 8.12 1.40
C LEU A 52 -22.01 6.83 1.13
N THR A 53 -22.85 6.88 0.09
CA THR A 53 -23.46 5.70 -0.53
C THR A 53 -22.93 5.56 -1.94
N VAL A 54 -22.28 4.43 -2.23
CA VAL A 54 -21.74 4.13 -3.56
C VAL A 54 -22.60 3.07 -4.22
N VAL A 55 -23.07 3.34 -5.43
CA VAL A 55 -23.83 2.38 -6.24
C VAL A 55 -23.08 2.12 -7.55
N GLY A 56 -22.74 0.87 -7.81
CA GLY A 56 -22.07 0.45 -9.05
C GLY A 56 -20.75 -0.29 -8.82
N ASN A 57 -19.83 -0.17 -9.78
CA ASN A 57 -18.59 -0.95 -9.82
C ASN A 57 -17.39 -0.13 -9.33
N LEU A 58 -16.74 -0.60 -8.27
CA LEU A 58 -15.53 -0.02 -7.70
C LEU A 58 -14.31 -0.85 -8.09
N ARG A 59 -13.25 -0.19 -8.56
CA ARG A 59 -11.97 -0.81 -8.86
C ARG A 59 -10.84 0.03 -8.30
N THR A 60 -10.01 -0.57 -7.47
CA THR A 60 -8.79 0.04 -6.93
C THR A 60 -7.63 -0.93 -7.06
N THR A 61 -6.43 -0.38 -7.27
CA THR A 61 -5.18 -1.14 -7.33
C THR A 61 -4.49 -1.24 -5.97
N GLY A 62 -4.94 -0.46 -4.98
CA GLY A 62 -4.33 -0.39 -3.66
C GLY A 62 -5.32 -0.72 -2.55
N ASP A 63 -5.03 -0.15 -1.39
CA ASP A 63 -5.78 -0.36 -0.16
C ASP A 63 -7.03 0.51 -0.15
N ILE A 64 -8.15 -0.09 0.22
CA ILE A 64 -9.42 0.62 0.40
C ILE A 64 -10.04 0.30 1.75
N GLN A 65 -10.49 1.35 2.42
CA GLN A 65 -11.25 1.30 3.66
C GLN A 65 -12.65 1.84 3.38
N VAL A 66 -13.67 1.07 3.77
CA VAL A 66 -15.07 1.42 3.54
C VAL A 66 -15.75 1.55 4.89
N GLU A 67 -16.34 2.71 5.19
CA GLU A 67 -17.11 2.95 6.42
C GLU A 67 -18.60 3.19 6.14
N GLY A 68 -18.96 3.52 4.89
CA GLY A 68 -20.32 3.82 4.44
C GLY A 68 -21.05 2.63 3.81
N THR A 69 -22.03 2.93 2.95
CA THR A 69 -22.83 1.92 2.27
C THR A 69 -22.35 1.72 0.83
N VAL A 70 -22.18 0.47 0.41
CA VAL A 70 -21.80 0.13 -0.97
C VAL A 70 -22.77 -0.89 -1.53
N GLU A 71 -23.38 -0.57 -2.67
CA GLU A 71 -24.26 -1.47 -3.42
C GLU A 71 -23.65 -1.73 -4.81
N GLY A 72 -23.07 -2.91 -5.00
CA GLY A 72 -22.46 -3.32 -6.26
C GLY A 72 -21.16 -4.11 -6.08
N ASP A 73 -20.31 -4.09 -7.11
CA ASP A 73 -19.11 -4.93 -7.18
C ASP A 73 -17.87 -4.16 -6.74
N ILE A 74 -17.09 -4.72 -5.81
CA ILE A 74 -15.84 -4.13 -5.33
C ILE A 74 -14.67 -5.00 -5.77
N ARG A 75 -13.68 -4.39 -6.43
CA ARG A 75 -12.40 -5.04 -6.76
C ARG A 75 -11.24 -4.26 -6.17
N ALA A 76 -10.49 -4.90 -5.28
CA ALA A 76 -9.35 -4.30 -4.59
C ALA A 76 -8.24 -5.33 -4.37
N HIS A 77 -7.06 -4.88 -3.95
CA HIS A 77 -6.02 -5.81 -3.49
C HIS A 77 -6.16 -6.08 -1.99
N LEU A 78 -6.29 -5.00 -1.19
CA LEU A 78 -6.61 -5.03 0.23
C LEU A 78 -7.92 -4.26 0.46
N LEU A 79 -8.90 -4.92 1.07
CA LEU A 79 -10.18 -4.32 1.46
C LEU A 79 -10.36 -4.40 2.98
N THR A 80 -10.60 -3.26 3.60
CA THR A 80 -11.00 -3.16 5.00
C THR A 80 -12.43 -2.63 5.08
N VAL A 81 -13.34 -3.45 5.61
CA VAL A 81 -14.71 -3.06 5.89
C VAL A 81 -14.77 -2.55 7.33
N GLY A 82 -15.09 -1.27 7.49
CA GLY A 82 -15.30 -0.62 8.77
C GLY A 82 -16.53 -1.16 9.50
N GLU A 83 -16.64 -0.86 10.79
CA GLU A 83 -17.68 -1.40 11.66
C GLU A 83 -19.09 -0.91 11.27
N THR A 84 -19.21 0.36 10.86
CA THR A 84 -20.48 0.96 10.40
C THR A 84 -20.81 0.64 8.94
N ALA A 85 -19.89 -0.01 8.22
CA ALA A 85 -20.03 -0.22 6.80
C ALA A 85 -21.05 -1.31 6.50
N THR A 86 -21.82 -1.10 5.43
CA THR A 86 -22.75 -2.09 4.90
C THR A 86 -22.46 -2.29 3.42
N ILE A 87 -22.03 -3.50 3.06
CA ILE A 87 -21.74 -3.85 1.67
C ILE A 87 -22.79 -4.84 1.18
N ARG A 88 -23.37 -4.55 0.02
CA ARG A 88 -24.32 -5.42 -0.69
C ARG A 88 -23.80 -5.68 -2.09
N GLY A 89 -23.43 -6.93 -2.39
CA GLY A 89 -22.97 -7.31 -3.72
C GLY A 89 -21.82 -8.32 -3.73
N GLU A 90 -20.95 -8.21 -4.74
CA GLU A 90 -19.79 -9.10 -4.90
C GLU A 90 -18.49 -8.37 -4.51
N ILE A 91 -17.75 -8.97 -3.58
CA ILE A 91 -16.45 -8.48 -3.13
C ILE A 91 -15.37 -9.38 -3.71
N VAL A 92 -14.40 -8.81 -4.43
CA VAL A 92 -13.23 -9.52 -4.95
C VAL A 92 -11.97 -8.80 -4.49
N ALA A 93 -11.24 -9.39 -3.54
CA ALA A 93 -9.94 -8.86 -3.11
C ALA A 93 -9.03 -9.96 -2.56
N ASP A 94 -7.71 -9.73 -2.57
CA ASP A 94 -6.77 -10.76 -2.12
C ASP A 94 -6.72 -10.88 -0.60
N ASP A 95 -6.73 -9.75 0.11
CA ASP A 95 -6.82 -9.68 1.57
C ASP A 95 -8.03 -8.85 1.98
N ILE A 96 -8.92 -9.46 2.77
CA ILE A 96 -10.19 -8.88 3.18
C ILE A 96 -10.27 -8.91 4.70
N VAL A 97 -10.45 -7.74 5.31
CA VAL A 97 -10.74 -7.60 6.73
C VAL A 97 -12.17 -7.09 6.87
N VAL A 98 -13.02 -7.87 7.53
CA VAL A 98 -14.43 -7.53 7.74
C VAL A 98 -14.66 -7.18 9.20
N ASN A 99 -15.10 -5.95 9.47
CA ASN A 99 -15.56 -5.52 10.80
C ASN A 99 -17.06 -5.21 10.85
N GLY A 100 -17.66 -4.82 9.72
CA GLY A 100 -19.07 -4.45 9.62
C GLY A 100 -19.95 -5.55 9.03
N ARG A 101 -20.97 -5.13 8.26
CA ARG A 101 -21.96 -6.03 7.66
C ARG A 101 -21.72 -6.21 6.16
N VAL A 102 -21.72 -7.46 5.72
CA VAL A 102 -21.58 -7.83 4.29
C VAL A 102 -22.71 -8.77 3.92
N ILE A 103 -23.41 -8.46 2.83
CA ILE A 103 -24.52 -9.26 2.30
C ILE A 103 -24.19 -9.57 0.83
N GLY A 104 -23.95 -10.83 0.50
CA GLY A 104 -23.64 -11.28 -0.86
C GLY A 104 -22.44 -12.21 -0.91
N ARG A 105 -21.67 -12.13 -2.00
CA ARG A 105 -20.56 -13.06 -2.27
C ARG A 105 -19.22 -12.40 -1.97
N VAL A 106 -18.43 -13.05 -1.12
CA VAL A 106 -17.08 -12.60 -0.77
C VAL A 106 -16.06 -13.55 -1.37
N ARG A 107 -15.15 -13.03 -2.19
CA ARG A 107 -14.11 -13.81 -2.86
C ARG A 107 -12.75 -13.22 -2.53
N GLY A 108 -11.90 -14.01 -1.88
CA GLY A 108 -10.53 -13.60 -1.62
C GLY A 108 -9.56 -14.71 -1.31
N LEU A 109 -8.27 -14.38 -1.21
CA LEU A 109 -7.26 -15.36 -0.84
C LEU A 109 -7.19 -15.50 0.68
N LYS A 110 -7.13 -14.37 1.39
CA LYS A 110 -7.13 -14.27 2.84
C LYS A 110 -8.36 -13.48 3.27
N VAL A 111 -9.19 -14.08 4.11
CA VAL A 111 -10.35 -13.42 4.70
C VAL A 111 -10.19 -13.43 6.22
N ARG A 112 -10.32 -12.27 6.85
CA ARG A 112 -10.32 -12.09 8.29
C ARG A 112 -11.66 -11.51 8.72
N LEU A 113 -12.40 -12.29 9.50
CA LEU A 113 -13.62 -11.85 10.15
C LEU A 113 -13.27 -11.47 11.58
N THR A 114 -13.51 -10.21 11.96
CA THR A 114 -13.32 -9.76 13.34
C THR A 114 -14.56 -10.07 14.19
N SER A 115 -14.44 -9.87 15.50
CA SER A 115 -15.50 -10.20 16.47
C SER A 115 -16.84 -9.48 16.24
N THR A 116 -16.88 -8.38 15.49
CA THR A 116 -18.12 -7.64 15.17
C THR A 116 -18.66 -7.95 13.77
N ALA A 117 -17.93 -8.75 12.98
CA ALA A 117 -18.26 -9.02 11.59
C ALA A 117 -19.58 -9.77 11.47
N LYS A 118 -20.42 -9.34 10.52
CA LYS A 118 -21.66 -10.02 10.13
C LYS A 118 -21.64 -10.26 8.63
N VAL A 119 -21.51 -11.52 8.22
CA VAL A 119 -21.49 -11.88 6.80
C VAL A 119 -22.64 -12.82 6.49
N GLU A 120 -23.48 -12.39 5.54
CA GLU A 120 -24.66 -13.11 5.04
C GLU A 120 -24.44 -13.45 3.55
N GLY A 121 -24.17 -14.72 3.23
CA GLY A 121 -23.96 -15.22 1.87
C GLY A 121 -22.70 -16.07 1.70
N ASP A 122 -22.28 -16.33 0.45
CA ASP A 122 -21.17 -17.25 0.19
C ASP A 122 -19.80 -16.59 0.37
N ILE A 123 -18.89 -17.28 1.05
CA ILE A 123 -17.47 -16.89 1.14
C ILE A 123 -16.60 -17.91 0.41
N ILE A 124 -15.92 -17.47 -0.65
CA ILE A 124 -14.94 -18.24 -1.39
C ILE A 124 -13.55 -17.75 -0.96
N HIS A 125 -12.87 -18.56 -0.15
CA HIS A 125 -11.54 -18.21 0.39
C HIS A 125 -10.51 -19.32 0.23
N LYS A 126 -9.23 -18.96 0.15
CA LYS A 126 -8.12 -19.92 0.29
C LYS A 126 -7.74 -20.15 1.76
N THR A 127 -7.73 -19.07 2.55
CA THR A 127 -7.45 -19.10 3.99
C THR A 127 -8.39 -18.13 4.69
N ILE A 128 -9.02 -18.57 5.77
CA ILE A 128 -9.91 -17.75 6.58
C ILE A 128 -9.42 -17.73 8.03
N ALA A 129 -9.51 -16.57 8.66
CA ALA A 129 -9.33 -16.37 10.09
C ALA A 129 -10.62 -15.78 10.65
N ILE A 130 -11.18 -16.44 11.67
CA ILE A 130 -12.44 -16.03 12.30
C ILE A 130 -12.12 -15.74 13.76
N GLU A 131 -12.36 -14.51 14.18
CA GLU A 131 -12.24 -14.12 15.59
C GLU A 131 -13.50 -14.53 16.37
N SER A 132 -13.34 -14.74 17.68
CA SER A 132 -14.45 -15.07 18.56
C SER A 132 -15.46 -13.91 18.59
N GLY A 133 -16.70 -14.19 18.19
CA GLY A 133 -17.78 -13.20 18.09
C GLY A 133 -18.25 -12.91 16.66
N ALA A 134 -17.47 -13.30 15.65
CA ALA A 134 -17.88 -13.15 14.26
C ALA A 134 -19.14 -13.98 13.97
N HIS A 135 -20.11 -13.36 13.30
CA HIS A 135 -21.34 -14.01 12.86
C HIS A 135 -21.29 -14.23 11.35
N PHE A 136 -21.41 -15.50 10.95
CA PHE A 136 -21.45 -15.91 9.56
C PHE A 136 -22.69 -16.76 9.32
N GLU A 137 -23.45 -16.41 8.29
CA GLU A 137 -24.61 -17.14 7.80
C GLU A 137 -24.47 -17.30 6.29
N GLY A 138 -24.22 -18.52 5.81
CA GLY A 138 -23.97 -18.82 4.41
C GLY A 138 -23.92 -20.31 4.13
#